data_AF-A0A1R3J578-F1
#
_entry.id   AF-A0A1R3J578-F1
#
_cell.length_a   1.000
_cell.length_b   1.000
_cell.length_c   1.000
_cell.angle_alpha   90.00
_cell.angle_beta   90.00
_cell.angle_gamma   90.00
#
_symmetry.space_group_name_H-M   'P 1'
#
loop_
_entity.id
_entity.type
_entity.pdbx_description
1 polymer ?
#
loop_
_entity_poly.entity_id
_entity_poly.type
_entity_poly.pdbx_seq_one_letter_code
_entity_poly.pdbx_strand_id
1 'polypeptide(L)'
;MADGVQTRLQKDVATLQKEVQRIDLSIEQSSEHLRTEFKTSLEATAAEMRHLFSQVMLKLGSSSSSQTPETPINVSTSRTNEFVQPIATDPKPFIKHSKLQCPRFNGEDILGWKIKIDQFFEADETEERNKVRIAMMHFDGRAL
;
A
#
# COMPACT_ATOMS: atom_id res chain seq x y z
N MET A 1 -49.27 -52.22 17.57
CA MET A 1 -48.03 -52.20 16.75
C MET A 1 -47.56 -50.79 16.37
N ALA A 2 -48.36 -49.73 16.54
CA ALA A 2 -47.99 -48.36 16.16
C ALA A 2 -46.97 -47.67 17.11
N ASP A 3 -46.99 -47.98 18.42
CA ASP A 3 -46.12 -47.31 19.42
C ASP A 3 -44.61 -47.52 19.17
N GLY A 4 -44.22 -48.67 18.61
CA GLY A 4 -42.80 -48.95 18.30
C GLY A 4 -42.25 -48.09 17.16
N VAL A 5 -43.11 -47.64 16.24
CA VAL A 5 -42.71 -46.76 15.13
C VAL A 5 -42.60 -45.32 15.62
N GLN A 6 -43.55 -44.88 16.45
CA GLN A 6 -43.56 -43.54 17.01
C GLN A 6 -42.34 -43.26 17.92
N THR A 7 -41.96 -44.23 18.76
CA THR A 7 -40.79 -44.12 19.64
C THR A 7 -39.47 -44.09 18.87
N ARG A 8 -39.35 -44.85 17.77
CA ARG A 8 -38.17 -44.82 16.90
C ARG A 8 -38.02 -43.48 16.19
N LEU A 9 -39.10 -42.95 15.62
CA LEU A 9 -39.08 -41.65 14.96
C LEU A 9 -38.72 -40.53 15.94
N GLN A 10 -39.27 -40.56 17.14
CA GLN A 10 -38.98 -39.57 18.17
C GLN A 10 -37.52 -39.61 18.63
N LYS A 11 -36.91 -40.80 18.67
CA LYS A 11 -35.46 -40.96 18.92
C LYS A 11 -34.63 -40.35 17.79
N ASP A 12 -34.98 -40.64 16.54
CA ASP A 12 -34.23 -40.13 15.37
C ASP A 12 -34.30 -38.60 15.29
N VAL A 13 -35.45 -38.00 15.61
CA VAL A 13 -35.61 -36.54 15.71
C VAL A 13 -34.71 -35.95 16.80
N ALA A 14 -34.69 -36.54 18.00
CA ALA A 14 -33.83 -36.07 19.08
C ALA A 14 -32.34 -36.21 18.74
N THR A 15 -31.95 -37.28 18.06
CA THR A 15 -30.57 -37.47 17.58
C THR A 15 -30.21 -36.41 16.53
N LEU A 16 -31.07 -36.16 15.54
CA LEU A 16 -30.84 -35.14 14.53
C LEU A 16 -30.73 -33.74 15.13
N GLN A 17 -31.60 -33.38 16.07
CA GLN A 17 -31.51 -32.10 16.78
C GLN A 17 -30.17 -31.93 17.51
N LYS A 18 -29.67 -33.01 18.13
CA LYS A 18 -28.36 -33.00 18.80
C LYS A 18 -27.19 -32.85 17.81
N GLU A 19 -27.28 -33.46 16.63
CA GLU A 19 -26.26 -33.29 15.59
C GLU A 19 -26.25 -31.87 15.04
N VAL A 20 -27.41 -31.27 14.78
CA VAL A 20 -27.52 -29.88 14.32
C VAL A 20 -26.87 -28.92 15.33
N GLN A 21 -27.22 -29.03 16.61
CA GLN A 21 -26.61 -28.20 17.65
C GLN A 21 -25.09 -28.38 17.75
N ARG A 22 -24.59 -29.60 17.53
CA ARG A 22 -23.14 -29.87 17.51
C ARG A 22 -22.48 -29.20 16.32
N ILE A 23 -23.09 -29.27 15.14
CA ILE A 23 -22.58 -28.65 13.93
C ILE A 23 -22.54 -27.12 14.11
N ASP A 24 -23.62 -26.53 14.63
CA ASP A 24 -23.67 -25.08 14.89
C ASP A 24 -22.55 -24.63 15.83
N LEU A 25 -22.37 -25.34 16.96
CA LEU A 25 -21.28 -25.05 17.89
C LEU A 25 -19.90 -25.22 17.23
N SER A 26 -19.72 -26.26 16.42
CA SER A 26 -18.46 -26.50 15.72
C SER A 26 -18.15 -25.43 14.68
N ILE A 27 -19.16 -24.92 13.98
CA ILE A 27 -19.01 -23.83 13.01
C ILE A 27 -18.61 -22.55 13.73
N GLU A 28 -19.28 -22.22 14.84
CA GLU A 28 -18.98 -21.04 15.64
C GLU A 28 -17.53 -21.10 16.17
N GLN A 29 -17.12 -22.25 16.70
CA GLN A 29 -15.75 -22.47 17.16
C GLN A 29 -14.71 -22.34 16.04
N SER A 30 -15.01 -22.91 14.86
CA SER A 30 -14.14 -22.82 13.68
C SER A 30 -14.00 -21.38 13.20
N SER A 31 -15.11 -20.63 13.16
CA SER A 31 -15.13 -19.21 12.80
C SER A 31 -14.27 -18.38 13.76
N GLU A 32 -14.46 -18.55 15.07
CA GLU A 32 -13.70 -17.81 16.07
C GLU A 32 -12.20 -18.16 16.04
N HIS A 33 -11.88 -19.43 15.80
CA HIS A 33 -10.51 -19.87 15.60
C HIS A 33 -9.86 -19.20 14.39
N LEU A 34 -10.53 -19.23 13.22
CA LEU A 34 -10.04 -18.58 12.00
C LEU A 34 -9.84 -17.07 12.16
N ARG A 35 -10.76 -16.40 12.85
CA ARG A 35 -10.64 -14.95 13.14
C ARG A 35 -9.43 -14.66 14.01
N THR A 36 -9.18 -15.51 15.00
CA THR A 36 -8.05 -15.37 15.92
C THR A 36 -6.72 -15.59 15.19
N GLU A 37 -6.63 -16.64 14.37
CA GLU A 37 -5.45 -16.94 13.54
C GLU A 37 -5.16 -15.79 12.57
N PHE A 38 -6.18 -15.30 11.86
CA PHE A 38 -6.02 -14.18 10.92
C PHE A 38 -5.54 -12.91 11.62
N LYS A 39 -6.13 -12.57 12.77
CA LYS A 39 -5.71 -11.40 13.56
C LYS A 39 -4.26 -11.52 14.00
N THR A 40 -3.88 -12.69 14.53
CA THR A 40 -2.53 -12.97 15.01
C THR A 40 -1.52 -12.88 13.87
N SER A 41 -1.85 -13.45 12.71
CA SER A 41 -1.03 -13.38 11.51
C SER A 41 -0.84 -11.93 11.04
N LEU A 42 -1.91 -11.14 10.99
CA LEU A 42 -1.84 -9.73 10.60
C LEU A 42 -0.97 -8.90 11.57
N GLU A 43 -1.13 -9.13 12.87
CA GLU A 43 -0.31 -8.46 13.90
C GLU A 43 1.18 -8.83 13.78
N ALA A 44 1.48 -10.09 13.50
CA ALA A 44 2.84 -10.57 13.27
C ALA A 44 3.45 -9.89 12.03
N THR A 45 2.75 -9.90 10.88
CA THR A 45 3.22 -9.23 9.66
C THR A 45 3.38 -7.72 9.89
N ALA A 46 2.47 -7.09 10.63
CA ALA A 46 2.60 -5.67 10.99
C ALA A 46 3.83 -5.40 11.88
N ALA A 47 4.14 -6.30 12.81
CA ALA A 47 5.35 -6.20 13.64
C ALA A 47 6.62 -6.35 12.79
N GLU A 48 6.65 -7.30 11.86
CA GLU A 48 7.76 -7.49 10.93
C GLU A 48 7.99 -6.25 10.06
N MET A 49 6.94 -5.66 9.49
CA MET A 49 7.04 -4.43 8.69
C MET A 49 7.58 -3.26 9.52
N ARG A 50 7.12 -3.09 10.77
CA ARG A 50 7.67 -2.07 11.68
C ARG A 50 9.16 -2.29 11.96
N HIS A 51 9.57 -3.55 12.10
CA HIS A 51 10.97 -3.90 12.33
C HIS A 51 11.84 -3.57 11.11
N LEU A 52 11.39 -3.93 9.90
CA LEU A 52 12.07 -3.59 8.66
C LEU A 52 12.19 -2.07 8.49
N PHE A 53 11.12 -1.32 8.76
CA PHE A 53 11.14 0.13 8.70
C PHE A 53 12.15 0.75 9.68
N SER A 54 12.19 0.24 10.92
CA SER A 54 13.17 0.66 11.92
C SER A 54 14.61 0.39 11.48
N GLN A 55 14.88 -0.78 10.89
CA GLN A 55 16.20 -1.12 10.38
C GLN A 55 16.66 -0.18 9.25
N VAL A 56 15.77 0.15 8.31
CA VAL A 56 16.09 1.08 7.22
C VAL A 56 16.37 2.49 7.77
N MET A 57 15.55 2.98 8.70
CA MET A 57 15.75 4.28 9.34
C MET A 57 17.07 4.39 10.11
N LEU A 58 17.45 3.35 10.87
CA LEU A 58 18.71 3.32 11.63
C LEU A 58 19.95 3.24 10.72
N LYS A 59 19.84 2.52 9.59
CA LYS A 59 20.94 2.38 8.63
C LYS A 59 21.17 3.67 7.84
N LEU A 60 20.11 4.44 7.56
CA LEU A 60 20.22 5.73 6.88
C LEU A 60 20.79 6.84 7.78
N GLY A 61 20.52 6.78 9.10
CA GLY A 61 21.08 7.74 10.07
C GLY A 61 22.57 7.54 10.39
N SER A 62 23.11 6.34 10.16
CA SER A 62 24.51 6.00 10.49
C SER A 62 25.53 6.30 9.38
N SER A 63 25.08 6.73 8.20
CA SER A 63 25.95 6.99 7.03
C SER A 63 26.17 8.47 6.71
N SER A 64 26.07 9.38 7.69
CA SER A 64 26.57 10.75 7.58
C SER A 64 27.76 10.97 8.50
N SER A 65 28.94 10.60 8.01
CA SER A 65 30.22 11.17 8.45
C SER A 65 30.97 11.66 7.21
N SER A 66 30.78 12.95 6.94
CA SER A 66 31.77 13.94 6.49
C SER A 66 32.83 13.53 5.45
N GLN A 67 32.75 14.10 4.25
CA GLN A 67 33.87 14.87 3.66
C GLN A 67 33.41 15.72 2.47
N THR A 68 33.39 17.03 2.70
CA THR A 68 33.50 18.09 1.69
C THR A 68 34.94 18.19 1.21
N PRO A 69 35.19 18.34 -0.09
CA PRO A 69 36.34 19.11 -0.57
C PRO A 69 35.84 20.35 -1.31
N GLU A 70 36.14 21.51 -0.72
CA GLU A 70 36.05 22.80 -1.40
C GLU A 70 37.14 22.96 -2.47
N THR A 71 36.87 23.87 -3.43
CA THR A 71 37.77 24.81 -4.16
C THR A 71 37.44 24.88 -5.68
N PRO A 72 37.88 25.89 -6.44
CA PRO A 72 37.25 27.21 -6.53
C PRO A 72 36.95 27.68 -7.98
N ILE A 73 36.02 28.63 -8.09
CA ILE A 73 35.88 29.72 -9.10
C ILE A 73 36.43 29.46 -10.52
N ASN A 74 35.54 29.43 -11.52
CA ASN A 74 35.84 30.10 -12.80
C ASN A 74 34.62 30.85 -13.37
N VAL A 75 34.90 32.10 -13.68
CA VAL A 75 34.05 33.14 -14.26
C VAL A 75 33.83 32.84 -15.74
N SER A 76 32.61 33.07 -16.25
CA SER A 76 32.37 33.62 -17.59
C SER A 76 30.90 34.05 -17.80
N THR A 77 30.75 35.37 -17.83
CA THR A 77 29.77 36.29 -18.44
C THR A 77 28.93 35.70 -19.59
N SER A 78 27.60 35.88 -19.67
CA SER A 78 26.89 37.05 -20.26
C SER A 78 25.36 36.90 -20.01
N ARG A 79 24.62 37.88 -19.44
CA ARG A 79 23.90 39.02 -20.07
C ARG A 79 22.98 38.58 -21.25
N THR A 80 21.68 38.92 -21.43
CA THR A 80 20.78 39.96 -20.90
C THR A 80 19.32 39.70 -21.36
N ASN A 81 18.34 40.09 -20.54
CA ASN A 81 16.99 40.66 -20.81
C ASN A 81 15.85 39.99 -21.65
N GLU A 82 14.73 39.80 -20.93
CA GLU A 82 13.31 40.16 -21.19
C GLU A 82 12.60 39.86 -22.53
N PHE A 83 11.56 39.02 -22.44
CA PHE A 83 10.27 39.22 -23.13
C PHE A 83 9.11 38.74 -22.25
N VAL A 84 7.98 39.46 -22.33
CA VAL A 84 6.84 39.46 -21.41
C VAL A 84 5.59 38.85 -22.07
N GLN A 85 4.91 37.93 -21.35
CA GLN A 85 3.53 37.35 -21.48
C GLN A 85 3.20 36.32 -22.60
N PRO A 86 2.09 35.52 -22.52
CA PRO A 86 1.11 35.25 -21.43
C PRO A 86 0.83 33.74 -21.12
N ILE A 87 0.18 33.51 -19.98
CA ILE A 87 -0.61 32.35 -19.51
C ILE A 87 -0.81 31.18 -20.50
N ALA A 88 -0.08 30.09 -20.28
CA ALA A 88 -0.55 28.73 -20.48
C ALA A 88 0.12 27.87 -19.40
N THR A 89 -0.68 27.20 -18.58
CA THR A 89 -0.24 26.32 -17.50
C THR A 89 0.37 25.06 -18.09
N ASP A 90 1.55 25.17 -18.68
CA ASP A 90 2.37 24.01 -19.05
C ASP A 90 3.20 23.66 -17.81
N PRO A 91 2.92 22.54 -17.11
CA PRO A 91 3.79 22.10 -16.04
C PRO A 91 5.09 21.67 -16.71
N LYS A 92 6.06 22.58 -16.69
CA LYS A 92 7.47 22.36 -16.99
C LYS A 92 7.84 20.93 -16.60
N PRO A 93 8.21 20.04 -17.53
CA PRO A 93 8.61 18.69 -17.17
C PRO A 93 9.87 18.80 -16.31
N PHE A 94 9.72 18.58 -15.01
CA PHE A 94 10.82 18.54 -14.03
C PHE A 94 11.60 17.21 -14.11
N ILE A 95 11.46 16.45 -15.19
CA ILE A 95 12.00 15.10 -15.30
C ILE A 95 13.18 15.16 -16.27
N LYS A 96 14.33 15.57 -15.73
CA LYS A 96 15.60 15.23 -16.36
C LYS A 96 15.85 13.76 -15.98
N HIS A 97 15.80 12.90 -16.99
CA HIS A 97 16.30 11.51 -16.97
C HIS A 97 15.32 10.37 -16.61
N SER A 98 14.15 10.32 -17.25
CA SER A 98 13.62 9.05 -17.78
C SER A 98 12.43 9.31 -18.69
N LYS A 99 12.35 8.61 -19.83
CA LYS A 99 11.21 8.69 -20.77
C LYS A 99 9.92 8.07 -20.21
N LEU A 100 9.86 7.82 -18.90
CA LEU A 100 8.75 7.18 -18.22
C LEU A 100 7.70 8.24 -17.90
N GLN A 101 6.49 8.04 -18.41
CA GLN A 101 5.36 8.90 -18.08
C GLN A 101 4.84 8.54 -16.68
N CYS A 102 4.59 9.54 -15.84
CA CYS A 102 4.04 9.30 -14.51
C CYS A 102 2.66 8.60 -14.62
N PRO A 103 2.45 7.47 -13.93
CA PRO A 103 1.20 6.72 -14.02
C PRO A 103 0.04 7.46 -13.33
N ARG A 104 -1.08 7.60 -14.04
CA ARG A 104 -2.32 8.19 -13.50
C ARG A 104 -3.15 7.18 -12.70
N PHE A 105 -3.79 7.66 -11.64
CA PHE A 105 -4.72 6.88 -10.83
C PHE A 105 -6.15 7.34 -11.05
N ASN A 106 -7.02 6.46 -11.55
CA ASN A 106 -8.43 6.76 -11.84
C ASN A 106 -9.41 6.24 -10.75
N GLY A 107 -8.89 5.67 -9.67
CA GLY A 107 -9.67 5.05 -8.59
C GLY A 107 -9.90 3.55 -8.76
N GLU A 108 -9.38 2.93 -9.81
CA GLU A 108 -9.40 1.48 -10.00
C GLU A 108 -7.99 0.89 -9.83
N ASP A 109 -7.92 -0.34 -9.31
CA ASP A 109 -6.67 -1.11 -9.12
C ASP A 109 -5.52 -0.32 -8.44
N ILE A 110 -5.73 0.02 -7.16
CA ILE A 110 -4.74 0.75 -6.36
C ILE A 110 -3.40 0.00 -6.24
N LEU A 111 -3.43 -1.33 -6.24
CA LEU A 111 -2.25 -2.16 -6.10
C LEU A 111 -1.40 -2.10 -7.38
N GLY A 112 -2.03 -2.27 -8.55
CA GLY A 112 -1.37 -2.12 -9.83
C GLY A 112 -0.86 -0.70 -10.08
N TRP A 113 -1.59 0.32 -9.62
CA TRP A 113 -1.11 1.70 -9.69
C TRP A 113 0.09 1.95 -8.77
N LYS A 114 0.05 1.45 -7.52
CA LYS A 114 1.15 1.60 -6.55
C LYS A 114 2.46 1.04 -7.08
N ILE A 115 2.43 -0.16 -7.67
CA ILE A 115 3.62 -0.80 -8.26
C ILE A 115 4.20 0.07 -9.40
N LYS A 116 3.34 0.61 -10.27
CA LYS A 116 3.78 1.45 -11.39
C LYS A 116 4.37 2.77 -10.91
N ILE A 117 3.75 3.41 -9.92
CA ILE A 117 4.24 4.70 -9.43
C ILE A 117 5.52 4.56 -8.60
N ASP A 118 5.70 3.43 -7.90
CA ASP A 118 6.96 3.10 -7.23
C ASP A 118 8.10 2.92 -8.23
N GLN A 119 7.87 2.17 -9.33
CA GLN A 119 8.86 2.04 -10.40
C GLN A 119 9.20 3.38 -11.05
N PHE A 120 8.20 4.26 -11.22
CA PHE A 120 8.44 5.61 -11.72
C PHE A 120 9.33 6.43 -10.77
N PHE A 121 9.04 6.42 -9.46
CA PHE A 121 9.84 7.16 -8.48
C PHE A 121 11.26 6.61 -8.31
N GLU A 122 11.43 5.29 -8.45
CA GLU A 122 12.75 4.66 -8.41
C GLU A 122 13.58 5.03 -9.64
N ALA A 123 12.97 5.02 -10.83
CA ALA A 123 13.67 5.36 -12.07
C ALA A 123 13.94 6.87 -12.25
N ASP A 124 13.11 7.74 -11.66
CA ASP A 124 13.25 9.20 -11.69
C ASP A 124 14.01 9.76 -10.47
N GLU A 125 14.55 8.87 -9.61
CA GLU A 125 15.23 9.23 -8.35
C GLU A 125 14.44 10.25 -7.50
N THR A 126 13.11 10.11 -7.48
CA THR A 126 12.23 11.09 -6.84
C THR A 126 12.42 11.06 -5.33
N GLU A 127 12.79 12.21 -4.75
CA GLU A 127 12.91 12.36 -3.30
C GLU A 127 11.58 12.09 -2.59
N GLU A 128 11.65 11.40 -1.44
CA GLU A 128 10.49 10.96 -0.65
C GLU A 128 9.49 12.10 -0.36
N ARG A 129 10.01 13.30 -0.05
CA ARG A 129 9.20 14.49 0.25
C ARG A 129 8.33 14.96 -0.93
N ASN A 130 8.70 14.61 -2.16
CA ASN A 130 8.00 15.02 -3.38
C ASN A 130 7.04 13.96 -3.91
N LYS A 131 7.21 12.68 -3.52
CA LYS A 131 6.40 11.56 -4.02
C LYS A 131 4.90 11.76 -3.83
N VAL A 132 4.48 12.14 -2.63
CA VAL A 132 3.06 12.37 -2.31
C VAL A 132 2.49 13.51 -3.15
N ARG A 133 3.23 14.62 -3.28
CA ARG A 133 2.82 15.78 -4.07
C ARG A 133 2.70 15.43 -5.56
N ILE A 134 3.63 14.64 -6.09
CA ILE A 134 3.60 14.18 -7.49
C ILE A 134 2.42 13.22 -7.70
N ALA A 135 2.22 12.24 -6.81
CA ALA A 135 1.10 11.30 -6.91
C ALA A 135 -0.26 12.02 -6.93
N MET A 136 -0.47 13.00 -6.03
CA MET A 136 -1.71 13.78 -5.99
C MET A 136 -1.97 14.58 -7.26
N MET A 137 -0.93 15.07 -7.95
CA MET A 137 -1.08 15.77 -9.24
C MET A 137 -1.52 14.84 -10.38
N HIS A 138 -1.37 13.52 -10.21
CA HIS A 138 -1.68 12.51 -11.21
C HIS A 138 -2.87 11.62 -10.83
N PHE A 139 -3.68 12.05 -9.85
CA PHE A 139 -5.01 11.48 -9.62
C PHE A 139 -6.00 12.04 -10.66
N ASP A 140 -6.94 11.20 -11.09
CA ASP A 140 -7.90 11.50 -12.16
C ASP A 140 -9.27 10.89 -11.82
N GLY A 141 -10.34 11.43 -12.40
CA GLY A 141 -11.70 10.90 -12.26
C GLY A 141 -12.16 10.75 -10.80
N ARG A 142 -12.59 9.53 -10.41
CA ARG A 142 -13.15 9.23 -9.08
C ARG A 142 -12.13 9.22 -7.94
N ALA A 143 -10.84 9.34 -8.26
CA ALA A 143 -9.76 9.37 -7.27
C ALA A 143 -9.38 10.80 -6.82
N LEU A 144 -9.93 11.83 -7.45
CA LEU A 144 -9.81 13.23 -7.04
C LEU A 144 -10.98 13.62 -6.12
#